data_AF-A0A2E4J9C4-F1
#
_entry.id   AF-A0A2E4J9C4-F1
#
_cell.length_a   1.000
_cell.length_b   1.000
_cell.length_c   1.000
_cell.angle_alpha   90.00
_cell.angle_beta   90.00
_cell.angle_gamma   90.00
#
_symmetry.space_group_name_H-M   'P 1'
#
loop_
_entity.id
_entity.type
_entity.pdbx_description
1 polymer ?
#
loop_
_entity_poly.entity_id
_entity_poly.type
_entity_poly.pdbx_seq_one_letter_code
_entity_poly.pdbx_strand_id
1 'polypeptide(L)' 'MKKNNIKKEVWLFISAFGIMFAVFSWLQESNIIPNVTSLGWLKGLFAFITGFLLYIFFRKSL' A
#
# COMPACT_ATOMS: atom_id res chain seq x y z
N MET A 1 18.33 13.66 17.02
CA MET A 1 18.67 12.26 16.68
C MET A 1 17.39 11.45 16.64
N LYS A 2 16.84 11.14 15.46
CA LYS A 2 15.61 10.35 15.30
C LYS A 2 15.96 8.90 15.69
N LYS A 3 15.35 8.38 16.77
CA LYS A 3 15.59 7.02 17.26
C LYS A 3 15.03 6.05 16.21
N ASN A 4 15.89 5.50 15.35
CA ASN A 4 15.52 4.56 14.29
C ASN A 4 15.03 3.24 14.91
N ASN A 5 13.74 3.18 15.22
CA ASN A 5 13.07 1.95 15.63
C ASN A 5 12.64 1.18 14.38
N ILE A 6 13.57 0.42 13.80
CA ILE A 6 13.34 -0.42 12.62
C ILE A 6 12.07 -1.28 12.74
N LYS A 7 11.75 -1.78 13.94
CA LYS A 7 10.49 -2.51 14.21
C LYS A 7 9.24 -1.67 13.93
N LYS A 8 9.23 -0.39 14.33
CA LYS A 8 8.13 0.54 14.05
C LYS A 8 8.01 0.83 12.56
N GLU A 9 9.13 0.95 11.85
CA GLU A 9 9.12 1.22 10.42
C GLU A 9 8.58 0.03 9.63
N VAL A 10 9.04 -1.19 9.95
CA VAL A 10 8.51 -2.42 9.35
C VAL A 10 7.02 -2.57 9.66
N TRP A 11 6.61 -2.25 10.89
CA TRP A 11 5.19 -2.27 11.27
C TRP A 11 4.35 -1.28 10.46
N LEU A 12 4.78 -0.03 10.38
CA LEU A 12 4.11 1.02 9.60
C LEU A 12 4.04 0.67 8.11
N PHE A 13 5.10 0.06 7.56
CA PHE A 13 5.14 -0.39 6.18
C PHE A 13 4.13 -1.51 5.91
N ILE A 14 4.09 -2.54 6.76
CA ILE A 14 3.13 -3.65 6.64
C ILE A 14 1.69 -3.16 6.79
N SER A 15 1.43 -2.25 7.74
CA SER A 15 0.11 -1.64 7.92
C SER A 15 -0.31 -0.82 6.70
N ALA A 16 0.57 0.03 6.16
CA ALA A 16 0.29 0.83 4.96
C ALA A 16 0.01 -0.05 3.74
N PHE A 17 0.78 -1.14 3.58
CA PHE A 17 0.55 -2.13 2.53
C PHE A 17 -0.83 -2.79 2.65
N GLY A 18 -1.20 -3.24 3.85
CA GLY A 18 -2.50 -3.86 4.11
C GLY A 18 -3.68 -2.91 3.83
N ILE A 19 -3.57 -1.64 4.20
CA ILE A 19 -4.61 -0.63 3.94
C ILE A 19 -4.79 -0.42 2.43
N MET A 20 -3.70 -0.27 1.66
CA MET A 20 -3.83 -0.10 0.21
C MET A 20 -4.32 -1.36 -0.50
N PHE A 21 -3.99 -2.54 0.01
CA PHE A 21 -4.55 -3.79 -0.50
C PHE A 21 -6.08 -3.83 -0.34
N ALA A 22 -6.60 -3.43 0.83
CA ALA A 22 -8.04 -3.35 1.07
C ALA A 22 -8.72 -2.29 0.17
N VAL A 23 -8.11 -1.12 0.00
CA VAL A 23 -8.61 -0.06 -0.90
C VAL A 23 -8.69 -0.57 -2.35
N PHE A 24 -7.66 -1.27 -2.84
CA PHE A 24 -7.72 -1.87 -4.17
C PHE A 24 -8.76 -2.97 -4.29
N SER A 25 -8.92 -3.81 -3.27
CA SER A 25 -9.99 -4.82 -3.25
C SER A 25 -11.36 -4.15 -3.37
N TRP A 26 -11.58 -3.07 -2.63
CA TRP A 26 -12.85 -2.33 -2.67
C TRP A 26 -13.08 -1.61 -4.01
N LEU A 27 -12.05 -0.99 -4.59
CA LEU A 27 -12.16 -0.33 -5.89
C LEU A 27 -12.42 -1.32 -7.04
N GLN A 28 -11.96 -2.56 -6.90
CA GLN A 28 -12.26 -3.67 -7.82
C GLN A 28 -13.71 -4.11 -7.70
N GLU A 29 -14.19 -4.33 -6.48
CA GLU A 29 -15.59 -4.65 -6.19
C GLU A 29 -16.54 -3.57 -6.76
N SER A 30 -16.10 -2.31 -6.71
CA SER A 30 -16.86 -1.14 -7.15
C SER A 30 -16.89 -0.95 -8.68
N ASN A 31 -16.21 -1.81 -9.47
CA ASN A 31 -16.02 -1.66 -10.93
C ASN A 31 -15.46 -0.30 -11.38
N ILE A 32 -14.84 0.48 -10.47
CA ILE A 32 -14.22 1.77 -10.77
C ILE A 32 -12.93 1.57 -11.56
N ILE A 33 -12.27 0.43 -11.34
CA ILE A 33 -11.06 0.00 -12.05
C ILE A 33 -11.43 -1.24 -12.87
N PRO A 34 -11.02 -1.33 -14.16
CA PRO A 34 -11.34 -2.49 -15.00
C PRO A 34 -10.95 -3.80 -14.33
N ASN A 35 -11.83 -4.80 -14.46
CA ASN A 35 -11.73 -6.10 -13.82
C ASN A 35 -10.33 -6.69 -14.02
N VAL A 36 -9.67 -6.85 -12.89
CA VAL A 36 -8.24 -7.15 -12.81
C VAL A 36 -7.96 -8.65 -13.03
N THR A 37 -8.95 -9.35 -13.58
CA THR A 37 -8.86 -10.70 -14.12
C THR A 37 -7.82 -10.81 -15.24
N SER A 38 -7.47 -9.71 -15.92
CA SER A 38 -6.36 -9.69 -16.89
C SER A 38 -4.98 -9.42 -16.27
N LEU A 39 -4.89 -8.96 -15.01
CA LEU A 39 -3.64 -8.44 -14.43
C LEU A 39 -2.96 -9.36 -13.39
N GLY A 40 -3.65 -10.36 -12.83
CA GLY A 40 -3.02 -11.35 -11.94
C GLY A 40 -2.11 -10.74 -10.84
N TRP A 41 -0.86 -11.20 -10.74
CA TRP A 41 0.18 -10.74 -9.80
C TRP A 41 0.46 -9.23 -9.83
N LEU A 42 0.11 -8.53 -10.92
CA LEU A 42 0.34 -7.09 -11.05
C LEU A 42 -0.47 -6.27 -10.04
N LYS A 43 -1.55 -6.81 -9.47
CA LYS A 43 -2.26 -6.22 -8.31
C LYS A 43 -1.31 -5.98 -7.14
N GLY A 44 -0.49 -6.98 -6.82
CA GLY A 44 0.45 -6.92 -5.72
C GLY A 44 1.53 -5.87 -5.97
N LEU A 45 2.02 -5.77 -7.21
CA LEU A 45 3.00 -4.75 -7.62
C LEU A 45 2.41 -3.33 -7.56
N PHE A 46 1.18 -3.11 -8.05
CA PHE A 46 0.52 -1.80 -7.95
C PHE A 46 0.23 -1.40 -6.50
N ALA A 47 -0.24 -2.33 -5.67
CA ALA A 47 -0.40 -2.14 -4.23
C ALA A 47 0.93 -1.82 -3.54
N PHE A 48 2.02 -2.45 -3.96
CA PHE A 48 3.35 -2.18 -3.44
C PHE A 48 3.86 -0.79 -3.83
N ILE A 49 3.71 -0.38 -5.09
CA ILE A 49 4.16 0.94 -5.58
C ILE A 49 3.36 2.07 -4.94
N THR A 50 2.03 1.95 -4.89
CA THR A 50 1.16 2.96 -4.27
C THR A 50 1.28 2.97 -2.74
N GLY A 51 1.42 1.81 -2.10
CA GLY A 51 1.71 1.70 -0.66
C GLY A 51 3.08 2.28 -0.30
N PHE A 52 4.08 2.12 -1.17
CA PHE A 52 5.40 2.75 -1.01
C PHE A 52 5.33 4.27 -1.17
N LEU A 53 4.56 4.77 -2.14
CA LEU A 53 4.29 6.20 -2.30
C LEU A 53 3.59 6.79 -1.06
N LEU A 54 2.60 6.07 -0.52
CA LEU A 54 1.88 6.44 0.68
C LEU A 54 2.81 6.46 1.91
N TYR A 55 3.69 5.47 2.04
CA TYR A 55 4.69 5.41 3.10
C TYR A 55 5.65 6.60 3.04
N ILE A 56 6.13 6.99 1.85
CA ILE A 56 6.96 8.19 1.71
C ILE A 56 6.21 9.46 2.13
N PHE A 57 4.95 9.60 1.73
CA PHE A 57 4.13 10.77 2.09
C PHE A 57 3.88 10.85 3.60
N PHE A 58 3.43 9.76 4.23
CA PHE A 58 3.16 9.73 5.66
C PHE A 58 4.43 9.82 6.52
N ARG A 59 5.55 9.24 6.07
CA ARG A 59 6.84 9.34 6.75
C ARG A 59 7.40 10.76 6.77
N LYS A 60 7.05 11.59 5.80
CA LYS A 60 7.44 13.01 5.77
C LYS A 60 6.63 13.88 6.75
N SER A 61 5.44 13.42 7.12
CA SER A 61 4.52 14.11 8.03
C SER A 61 4.77 13.81 9.52
N LEU A 62 5.69 12.91 9.86
CA LEU A 62 5.92 12.36 11.20
C LEU A 62 7.38 12.49 11.62
#